data_AF-G9XMQ4-F1
#
_entry.id   AF-G9XMQ4-F1
#
_cell.length_a   1.000
_cell.length_b   1.000
_cell.length_c   1.000
_cell.angle_alpha   90.00
_cell.angle_beta   90.00
_cell.angle_gamma   90.00
#
_symmetry.space_group_name_H-M   'P 1'
#
loop_
_entity.id
_entity.type
_entity.pdbx_description
1 polymer ?
#
loop_
_entity_poly.entity_id
_entity_poly.type
_entity_poly.pdbx_seq_one_letter_code
_entity_poly.pdbx_strand_id
1 'polypeptide(L)'
;MMFNQKESDERNYLKEVQKKLKTALEQMQAKIDNYAREILETKRYIYENHLDLAEKAANRIAVHDSVAFGEKAIKEREKLQKLIQSPYFGRIDFAETKAKKEEALYIGVHGFADPVTAHTIIFDWRAPVSSMFYDFERGPAFYGSPWQNRGNADPKAAIQNQTKANGIYD
;
A
#
# COMPACT_ATOMS: atom_id res chain seq x y z
N MET A 1 -2.77 -23.12 28.33
CA MET A 1 -2.69 -22.63 26.94
C MET A 1 -1.48 -21.73 26.85
N MET A 2 -0.42 -22.15 26.15
CA MET A 2 0.77 -21.29 25.94
C MET A 2 0.37 -20.19 24.97
N PHE A 3 0.19 -18.96 25.47
CA PHE A 3 0.22 -17.77 24.62
C PHE A 3 1.61 -17.70 24.01
N ASN A 4 1.73 -18.02 22.73
CA ASN A 4 2.99 -17.93 22.01
C ASN A 4 3.33 -16.44 21.88
N GLN A 5 4.42 -15.97 22.48
CA GLN A 5 4.80 -14.54 22.51
C GLN A 5 4.79 -13.92 21.11
N LYS A 6 5.19 -14.70 20.10
CA LYS A 6 5.14 -14.31 18.67
C LYS A 6 3.73 -14.04 18.14
N GLU A 7 2.71 -14.78 18.60
CA GLU A 7 1.32 -14.56 18.17
C GLU A 7 0.74 -13.28 18.81
N SER A 8 1.07 -13.02 20.09
CA SER A 8 0.68 -11.78 20.75
C SER A 8 1.32 -10.56 20.09
N ASP A 9 2.60 -10.65 19.75
CA ASP A 9 3.33 -9.60 19.05
C ASP A 9 2.74 -9.35 17.65
N GLU A 10 2.39 -10.42 16.92
CA GLU A 10 1.73 -10.34 15.61
C GLU A 10 0.34 -9.69 15.71
N ARG A 11 -0.47 -10.05 16.72
CA ARG A 11 -1.78 -9.40 16.95
C ARG A 11 -1.64 -7.93 17.31
N ASN A 12 -0.60 -7.55 18.05
CA ASN A 12 -0.32 -6.14 18.35
C ASN A 12 0.12 -5.38 17.10
N TYR A 13 1.01 -5.96 16.29
CA TYR A 13 1.42 -5.38 15.02
C TYR A 13 0.22 -5.19 14.08
N LEU A 14 -0.64 -6.20 13.97
CA LEU A 14 -1.87 -6.13 13.17
C LEU A 14 -2.77 -4.96 13.61
N LYS A 15 -2.95 -4.74 14.91
CA LYS A 15 -3.73 -3.60 15.43
C LYS A 15 -3.14 -2.25 15.00
N GLU A 16 -1.82 -2.11 15.05
CA GLU A 16 -1.13 -0.91 14.58
C GLU A 16 -1.31 -0.69 13.07
N VAL A 17 -1.21 -1.76 12.27
CA VAL A 17 -1.47 -1.70 10.82
C VAL A 17 -2.92 -1.29 10.54
N GLN A 18 -3.90 -1.88 11.23
CA GLN A 18 -5.31 -1.52 11.09
C GLN A 18 -5.57 -0.06 11.47
N LYS A 19 -4.93 0.45 12.53
CA LYS A 19 -5.02 1.86 12.92
C LYS A 19 -4.49 2.77 11.81
N LYS A 20 -3.31 2.48 11.26
CA LYS A 20 -2.73 3.23 10.15
C LYS A 20 -3.61 3.21 8.90
N LEU A 21 -4.20 2.05 8.56
CA LEU A 21 -5.12 1.91 7.44
C LEU A 21 -6.39 2.75 7.63
N LYS A 22 -6.97 2.76 8.84
CA LYS A 22 -8.14 3.60 9.17
C LYS A 22 -7.83 5.08 9.06
N THR A 23 -6.70 5.53 9.62
CA THR A 23 -6.26 6.91 9.49
C THR A 23 -6.02 7.30 8.02
N ALA A 24 -5.40 6.42 7.23
CA ALA A 24 -5.20 6.66 5.80
C ALA A 24 -6.54 6.72 5.04
N LEU A 25 -7.54 5.91 5.42
CA LEU A 25 -8.88 5.94 4.84
C LEU A 25 -9.59 7.27 5.13
N GLU A 26 -9.54 7.76 6.37
CA GLU A 26 -10.11 9.05 6.76
C GLU A 26 -9.47 10.20 5.98
N GLN A 27 -8.14 10.20 5.86
CA GLN A 27 -7.42 11.19 5.07
C GLN A 27 -7.79 11.11 3.58
N MET A 28 -7.97 9.91 3.04
CA MET A 28 -8.37 9.72 1.64
C MET A 28 -9.80 10.23 1.40
N GLN A 29 -10.71 9.99 2.34
CA GLN A 29 -12.09 10.50 2.25
C GLN A 29 -12.10 12.04 2.26
N ALA A 30 -11.35 12.67 3.17
CA ALA A 30 -11.22 14.12 3.20
C ALA A 30 -10.64 14.70 1.88
N LYS A 31 -9.69 14.01 1.24
CA LYS A 31 -9.17 14.41 -0.08
C LYS A 31 -10.23 14.33 -1.17
N ILE A 32 -11.04 13.28 -1.20
CA ILE A 32 -12.15 13.14 -2.16
C ILE A 32 -13.14 14.29 -1.98
N ASP A 33 -13.49 14.61 -0.74
CA ASP A 33 -14.41 15.70 -0.43
C ASP A 33 -13.83 17.07 -0.82
N ASN A 34 -12.52 17.27 -0.67
CA ASN A 34 -11.82 18.48 -1.15
C ASN A 34 -11.92 18.60 -2.67
N TYR A 35 -11.59 17.56 -3.44
CA TYR A 35 -11.69 17.60 -4.90
C TYR A 35 -13.12 17.87 -5.37
N ALA A 36 -14.12 17.28 -4.71
CA ALA A 36 -15.52 17.55 -5.01
C ALA A 36 -15.88 19.03 -4.77
N ARG A 37 -15.40 19.63 -3.68
CA ARG A 37 -15.59 21.05 -3.39
C ARG A 37 -14.89 21.95 -4.42
N GLU A 38 -13.62 21.69 -4.73
CA GLU A 38 -12.86 22.45 -5.74
C GLU A 38 -13.59 22.47 -7.08
N ILE A 39 -14.08 21.31 -7.56
CA ILE A 39 -14.83 21.23 -8.83
C ILE A 39 -16.08 22.12 -8.80
N LEU A 40 -16.82 22.12 -7.69
CA LEU A 40 -18.03 22.93 -7.54
C LEU A 40 -17.71 24.42 -7.47
N GLU A 41 -16.67 24.80 -6.73
CA GLU A 41 -16.21 26.18 -6.61
C GLU A 41 -15.71 26.73 -7.95
N THR A 42 -14.90 25.98 -8.69
CA THR A 42 -14.45 26.38 -10.03
C THR A 42 -15.63 26.49 -11.00
N LYS A 43 -16.58 25.56 -10.97
CA LYS A 43 -17.81 25.65 -11.79
C LYS A 43 -18.63 26.90 -11.47
N ARG A 44 -18.77 27.23 -10.18
CA ARG A 44 -19.45 28.45 -9.74
C ARG A 44 -18.71 29.71 -10.23
N TYR A 45 -17.40 29.75 -10.05
CA TYR A 45 -16.56 30.86 -10.51
C TYR A 45 -16.71 31.13 -12.02
N ILE A 46 -16.68 30.07 -12.85
CA ILE A 46 -16.89 30.19 -14.31
C ILE A 46 -18.28 30.76 -14.63
N TYR A 47 -19.31 30.41 -13.86
CA TYR A 47 -20.69 30.84 -14.10
C TYR A 47 -20.93 32.29 -13.67
N GLU A 48 -20.36 32.70 -12.54
CA GLU A 48 -20.60 34.01 -11.92
C GLU A 48 -19.76 35.14 -12.54
N ASN A 49 -18.67 34.81 -13.24
CA ASN A 49 -17.71 35.79 -13.74
C ASN A 49 -17.64 35.80 -15.27
N HIS A 50 -17.39 36.98 -15.85
CA HIS A 50 -17.12 37.10 -17.28
C HIS A 50 -15.64 36.84 -17.57
N LEU A 51 -15.33 35.60 -17.91
CA LEU A 51 -13.95 35.15 -18.15
C LEU A 51 -13.51 35.30 -19.60
N ASP A 52 -12.25 35.66 -19.80
CA ASP A 52 -11.61 35.63 -21.11
C ASP A 52 -11.31 34.18 -21.59
N LEU A 53 -10.71 34.04 -22.78
CA LEU A 53 -10.40 32.72 -23.34
C LEU A 53 -9.31 31.98 -22.56
N ALA A 54 -8.29 32.68 -22.08
CA ALA A 54 -7.18 32.09 -21.34
C ALA A 54 -7.66 31.62 -19.95
N GLU A 55 -8.45 32.44 -19.26
CA GLU A 55 -9.05 32.12 -17.97
C GLU A 55 -10.00 30.92 -18.08
N LYS A 56 -10.85 30.86 -19.12
CA LYS A 56 -11.72 29.70 -19.36
C LYS A 56 -10.92 28.42 -19.59
N ALA A 57 -9.82 28.50 -20.34
CA ALA A 57 -8.95 27.35 -20.57
C ALA A 57 -8.29 26.87 -19.27
N ALA A 58 -7.74 27.79 -18.47
CA ALA A 58 -7.12 27.47 -17.19
C ALA A 58 -8.10 26.79 -16.21
N ASN A 59 -9.32 27.33 -16.09
CA ASN A 59 -10.35 26.75 -15.23
C ASN A 59 -10.81 25.36 -15.71
N ARG A 60 -10.88 25.12 -17.02
CA ARG A 60 -11.18 23.78 -17.57
C ARG A 60 -10.10 22.76 -17.23
N ILE A 61 -8.83 23.17 -17.30
CA ILE A 61 -7.69 22.32 -16.91
C ILE A 61 -7.79 21.99 -15.41
N ALA A 62 -8.03 23.00 -14.56
CA ALA A 62 -8.18 22.79 -13.13
C ALA A 62 -9.30 21.78 -12.79
N VAL A 63 -10.49 21.94 -13.40
CA VAL A 63 -11.60 20.97 -13.21
C VAL A 63 -11.22 19.58 -13.69
N HIS A 64 -10.58 19.47 -14.87
CA HIS A 64 -10.13 18.19 -15.40
C HIS A 64 -9.17 17.48 -14.43
N ASP A 65 -8.21 18.22 -13.89
CA ASP A 65 -7.22 17.70 -12.95
C ASP A 65 -7.86 17.28 -11.62
N SER A 66 -8.73 18.11 -11.03
CA SER A 66 -9.46 17.74 -9.80
C SER A 66 -10.34 16.49 -10.01
N VAL A 67 -10.96 16.33 -11.19
CA VAL A 67 -11.70 15.09 -11.54
C VAL A 67 -10.75 13.90 -11.61
N ALA A 68 -9.66 13.99 -12.37
CA ALA A 68 -8.71 12.89 -12.54
C ALA A 68 -8.07 12.46 -11.20
N PHE A 69 -7.69 13.43 -10.35
CA PHE A 69 -7.16 13.15 -9.02
C PHE A 69 -8.23 12.58 -8.08
N GLY A 70 -9.47 13.08 -8.15
CA GLY A 70 -10.61 12.54 -7.42
C GLY A 70 -10.89 11.08 -7.75
N GLU A 71 -10.92 10.71 -9.04
CA GLU A 71 -11.09 9.33 -9.48
C GLU A 71 -9.98 8.40 -8.97
N LYS A 72 -8.72 8.88 -9.01
CA LYS A 72 -7.59 8.13 -8.45
C LYS A 72 -7.75 7.95 -6.94
N ALA A 73 -8.15 8.99 -6.22
CA ALA A 73 -8.38 8.93 -4.77
C ALA A 73 -9.51 7.94 -4.41
N ILE A 74 -10.58 7.89 -5.18
CA ILE A 74 -11.66 6.90 -5.01
C ILE A 74 -11.13 5.47 -5.16
N LYS A 75 -10.32 5.19 -6.18
CA LYS A 75 -9.69 3.87 -6.37
C LYS A 75 -8.78 3.48 -5.21
N GLU A 76 -8.00 4.43 -4.69
CA GLU A 76 -7.15 4.18 -3.51
C GLU A 76 -7.99 3.94 -2.23
N ARG A 77 -9.09 4.69 -2.04
CA ARG A 77 -10.05 4.47 -0.94
C ARG A 77 -10.61 3.04 -0.97
N GLU A 78 -10.99 2.53 -2.14
CA GLU A 78 -11.49 1.16 -2.31
C GLU A 78 -10.43 0.11 -1.95
N LYS A 79 -9.16 0.33 -2.32
CA LYS A 79 -8.06 -0.55 -1.91
C LYS A 79 -7.89 -0.56 -0.39
N LEU A 80 -7.93 0.61 0.25
CA LEU A 80 -7.85 0.74 1.72
C LEU A 80 -9.00 0.00 2.40
N GLN A 81 -10.23 0.08 1.88
CA GLN A 81 -11.38 -0.66 2.41
C GLN A 81 -11.21 -2.18 2.34
N LYS A 82 -10.59 -2.70 1.27
CA LYS A 82 -10.24 -4.12 1.17
C LYS A 82 -9.14 -4.52 2.15
N LEU A 83 -8.11 -3.68 2.27
CA LEU A 83 -7.01 -3.91 3.21
C LEU A 83 -7.46 -3.85 4.67
N ILE A 84 -8.42 -3.02 5.04
CA ILE A 84 -8.94 -2.99 6.42
C ILE A 84 -9.57 -4.33 6.83
N GLN A 85 -10.22 -5.02 5.89
CA GLN A 85 -10.84 -6.32 6.14
C GLN A 85 -9.80 -7.43 6.29
N SER A 86 -8.76 -7.42 5.46
CA SER A 86 -7.67 -8.40 5.49
C SER A 86 -6.36 -7.75 5.03
N PRO A 87 -5.60 -7.11 5.94
CA PRO A 87 -4.37 -6.38 5.61
C PRO A 87 -3.35 -7.22 4.83
N TYR A 88 -3.04 -8.41 5.34
CA TYR A 88 -2.05 -9.30 4.73
C TYR A 88 -2.39 -10.78 4.94
N PHE A 89 -2.19 -11.63 3.94
CA PHE A 89 -2.45 -13.06 4.07
C PHE A 89 -1.18 -13.87 4.37
N GLY A 90 0.00 -13.26 4.19
CA GLY A 90 1.29 -13.93 4.35
C GLY A 90 2.33 -13.06 5.03
N ARG A 91 3.24 -13.71 5.76
CA ARG A 91 4.44 -13.11 6.34
C ARG A 91 5.66 -13.94 5.96
N ILE A 92 6.72 -13.29 5.48
CA ILE A 92 8.05 -13.88 5.30
C ILE A 92 8.99 -13.22 6.29
N ASP A 93 9.64 -14.03 7.12
CA ASP A 93 10.81 -13.59 7.89
C ASP A 93 12.05 -13.91 7.05
N PHE A 94 12.79 -12.89 6.64
CA PHE A 94 14.00 -13.04 5.84
C PHE A 94 15.19 -12.32 6.46
N ALA A 95 16.38 -12.86 6.24
CA ALA A 95 17.63 -12.19 6.56
C ALA A 95 18.32 -11.79 5.25
N GLU A 96 18.59 -10.50 5.07
CA GLU A 96 19.38 -10.06 3.92
C GLU A 96 20.83 -10.50 4.10
N THR A 97 21.40 -11.13 3.07
CA THR A 97 22.73 -11.77 3.11
C THR A 97 23.84 -10.78 3.50
N LYS A 98 23.64 -9.49 3.21
CA LYS A 98 24.59 -8.41 3.50
C LYS A 98 24.33 -7.67 4.82
N ALA A 99 23.09 -7.60 5.29
CA ALA A 99 22.72 -6.77 6.43
C ALA A 99 22.68 -7.52 7.77
N LYS A 100 22.70 -8.87 7.78
CA LYS A 100 22.55 -9.74 8.99
C LYS A 100 21.35 -9.36 9.87
N LYS A 101 20.39 -8.62 9.33
CA LYS A 101 19.19 -8.18 10.04
C LYS A 101 18.01 -9.00 9.57
N GLU A 102 17.25 -9.53 10.52
CA GLU A 102 15.97 -10.16 10.25
C GLU A 102 14.92 -9.08 9.98
N GLU A 103 14.23 -9.21 8.85
CA GLU A 103 13.15 -8.32 8.45
C GLU A 103 11.91 -9.15 8.12
N ALA A 104 10.74 -8.60 8.46
CA ALA A 104 9.45 -9.21 8.17
C ALA A 104 8.81 -8.52 6.95
N LEU A 105 8.44 -9.31 5.95
CA LEU A 105 7.65 -8.87 4.79
C LEU A 105 6.22 -9.35 4.98
N TYR A 106 5.29 -8.41 5.03
CA TYR A 106 3.86 -8.68 5.05
C TYR A 106 3.29 -8.56 3.64
N ILE A 107 2.53 -9.57 3.20
CA ILE A 107 2.06 -9.67 1.82
C ILE A 107 0.54 -9.64 1.83
N GLY A 108 0.00 -8.67 1.09
CA GLY A 108 -1.44 -8.41 1.00
C GLY A 108 -1.95 -8.41 -0.43
N VAL A 109 -3.28 -8.37 -0.54
CA VAL A 109 -3.98 -8.26 -1.82
C VAL A 109 -3.68 -6.94 -2.54
N HIS A 110 -3.31 -5.91 -1.78
CA HIS A 110 -2.84 -4.61 -2.24
C HIS A 110 -1.64 -4.19 -1.41
N GLY A 111 -0.80 -3.30 -1.97
CA GLY A 111 0.28 -2.68 -1.22
C GLY A 111 -0.22 -1.53 -0.34
N PHE A 112 0.46 -1.30 0.77
CA PHE A 112 0.25 -0.15 1.64
C PHE A 112 1.58 0.36 2.18
N ALA A 113 1.84 1.66 1.97
CA ALA A 113 2.96 2.35 2.54
C ALA A 113 2.46 3.36 3.58
N ASP A 114 3.24 3.53 4.65
CA ASP A 114 2.98 4.54 5.65
C ASP A 114 3.00 5.94 5.00
N PRO A 115 1.92 6.73 5.09
CA PRO A 115 1.85 8.04 4.43
C PRO A 115 2.87 9.05 4.94
N VAL A 116 3.41 8.88 6.15
CA VAL A 116 4.35 9.82 6.79
C VAL A 116 5.79 9.44 6.48
N THR A 117 6.12 8.16 6.64
CA THR A 117 7.50 7.69 6.52
C THR A 117 7.85 7.12 5.16
N ALA A 118 6.85 6.92 4.28
CA ALA A 118 6.97 6.22 3.00
C ALA A 118 7.48 4.77 3.10
N HIS A 119 7.65 4.22 4.32
CA HIS A 119 7.99 2.83 4.50
C HIS A 119 6.82 1.92 4.10
N THR A 120 7.10 0.95 3.25
CA THR A 120 6.13 -0.09 2.88
C THR A 120 5.82 -0.95 4.09
N ILE A 121 4.55 -0.99 4.48
CA ILE A 121 4.04 -1.83 5.58
C ILE A 121 3.54 -3.15 5.01
N ILE A 122 2.83 -3.10 3.88
CA ILE A 122 2.25 -4.26 3.20
C ILE A 122 2.70 -4.24 1.75
N PHE A 123 3.27 -5.35 1.28
CA PHE A 123 3.66 -5.55 -0.11
C PHE A 123 2.51 -6.14 -0.92
N ASP A 124 2.28 -5.58 -2.11
CA ASP A 124 1.33 -6.15 -3.08
C ASP A 124 1.84 -7.52 -3.53
N TRP A 125 0.97 -8.52 -3.58
CA TRP A 125 1.35 -9.88 -3.96
C TRP A 125 1.96 -9.99 -5.38
N ARG A 126 1.72 -9.01 -6.26
CA ARG A 126 2.30 -8.96 -7.62
C ARG A 126 3.66 -8.27 -7.65
N ALA A 127 4.09 -7.64 -6.56
CA ALA A 127 5.41 -7.04 -6.49
C ALA A 127 6.47 -8.15 -6.62
N PRO A 128 7.59 -7.92 -7.33
CA PRO A 128 8.58 -8.99 -7.53
C PRO A 128 9.12 -9.57 -6.22
N VAL A 129 9.31 -8.73 -5.18
CA VAL A 129 9.73 -9.18 -3.84
C VAL A 129 8.77 -10.19 -3.20
N SER A 130 7.48 -10.11 -3.53
CA SER A 130 6.45 -11.02 -3.02
C SER A 130 6.52 -12.41 -3.66
N SER A 131 7.25 -12.58 -4.77
CA SER A 131 7.45 -13.90 -5.38
C SER A 131 8.18 -14.85 -4.42
N MET A 132 9.01 -14.32 -3.51
CA MET A 132 9.68 -15.10 -2.47
C MET A 132 8.73 -15.93 -1.60
N PHE A 133 7.47 -15.51 -1.46
CA PHE A 133 6.44 -16.26 -0.70
C PHE A 133 5.95 -17.51 -1.41
N TYR A 134 6.03 -17.54 -2.73
CA TYR A 134 5.48 -18.60 -3.57
C TYR A 134 6.59 -19.49 -4.14
N ASP A 135 7.75 -18.91 -4.44
CA ASP A 135 8.84 -19.58 -5.16
C ASP A 135 9.79 -20.35 -4.23
N PHE A 136 9.79 -20.04 -2.93
CA PHE A 136 10.72 -20.61 -1.94
C PHE A 136 9.96 -20.91 -0.64
N GLU A 137 10.39 -21.92 0.12
CA GLU A 137 9.80 -22.24 1.45
C GLU A 137 10.72 -21.81 2.60
N ARG A 138 11.99 -22.26 2.59
CA ARG A 138 13.06 -21.87 3.51
C ARG A 138 14.41 -21.91 2.82
N GLY A 139 15.38 -21.18 3.38
CA GLY A 139 16.75 -21.14 2.86
C GLY A 139 16.97 -20.02 1.85
N PRO A 140 18.02 -20.12 1.01
CA PRO A 140 18.36 -19.07 0.06
C PRO A 140 17.20 -18.74 -0.88
N ALA A 141 16.89 -17.46 -1.01
CA ALA A 141 15.83 -16.94 -1.85
C ALA A 141 16.30 -15.70 -2.61
N PHE A 142 15.64 -15.46 -3.74
CA PHE A 142 15.88 -14.30 -4.56
C PHE A 142 14.58 -13.83 -5.20
N TYR A 143 14.54 -12.55 -5.55
CA TYR A 143 13.48 -11.99 -6.37
C TYR A 143 14.10 -11.16 -7.49
N GLY A 144 13.49 -11.24 -8.68
CA GLY A 144 13.93 -10.47 -9.83
C GLY A 144 13.55 -9.00 -9.66
N SER A 145 14.52 -8.09 -9.63
CA SER A 145 14.24 -6.70 -10.00
C SER A 145 13.98 -6.67 -11.51
N PRO A 146 13.09 -5.80 -12.06
CA PRO A 146 12.82 -5.71 -13.51
C PRO A 146 14.08 -5.55 -14.39
N TRP A 147 15.22 -5.20 -13.78
CA TRP A 147 16.51 -4.98 -14.41
C TRP A 147 17.47 -6.19 -14.35
N GLN A 148 17.10 -7.28 -13.68
CA GLN A 148 17.97 -8.46 -13.52
C GLN A 148 17.43 -9.67 -14.30
N ASN A 149 18.26 -10.16 -15.21
CA ASN A 149 18.00 -11.35 -16.01
C ASN A 149 18.06 -12.60 -15.09
N ARG A 150 17.08 -13.51 -15.18
CA ARG A 150 16.91 -14.65 -14.26
C ARG A 150 18.08 -15.65 -14.23
N GLY A 151 18.99 -15.58 -15.20
CA GLY A 151 20.06 -16.57 -15.41
C GLY A 151 21.28 -16.45 -14.50
N ASN A 152 21.41 -15.41 -13.66
CA ASN A 152 22.61 -15.19 -12.84
C ASN A 152 22.32 -14.41 -11.54
N ALA A 153 21.22 -14.73 -10.86
CA ALA A 153 20.83 -14.01 -9.65
C ALA A 153 21.49 -14.62 -8.40
N ASP A 154 22.45 -13.90 -7.81
CA ASP A 154 22.93 -14.21 -6.46
C ASP A 154 21.77 -14.13 -5.46
N PRO A 155 21.67 -15.06 -4.48
CA PRO A 155 20.63 -15.00 -3.45
C PRO A 155 20.75 -13.72 -2.65
N LYS A 156 19.70 -12.89 -2.73
CA LYS A 156 19.62 -11.60 -2.03
C LYS A 156 19.15 -11.75 -0.58
N ALA A 157 18.48 -12.84 -0.26
CA ALA A 157 17.89 -13.08 1.04
C ALA A 157 17.95 -14.58 1.40
N ALA A 158 17.87 -14.89 2.69
CA ALA A 158 17.58 -16.24 3.17
C ALA A 158 16.27 -16.21 3.96
N ILE A 159 15.28 -16.97 3.51
CA ILE A 159 14.00 -17.12 4.19
C ILE A 159 14.19 -18.00 5.42
N GLN A 160 13.93 -17.43 6.59
CA GLN A 160 14.00 -18.13 7.87
C GLN A 160 12.67 -18.83 8.16
N ASN A 161 11.56 -18.14 7.89
CA ASN A 161 10.23 -18.65 8.14
C ASN A 161 9.19 -18.03 7.21
N GLN A 162 8.11 -18.77 6.99
CA GLN A 162 6.92 -18.31 6.27
C GLN A 162 5.67 -18.71 7.03
N THR A 163 4.75 -17.77 7.18
CA THR A 163 3.51 -18.01 7.92
C THR A 163 2.33 -17.48 7.12
N LYS A 164 1.28 -18.29 7.01
CA LYS A 164 -0.04 -17.83 6.55
C LYS A 164 -0.77 -17.18 7.72
N ALA A 165 -1.39 -16.04 7.50
CA ALA A 165 -2.14 -15.29 8.52
C ALA A 165 -3.51 -15.93 8.87
N ASN A 166 -3.65 -17.26 8.75
CA ASN A 166 -4.91 -17.94 9.00
C ASN A 166 -5.23 -17.86 10.51
N GLY A 167 -6.39 -17.30 10.87
CA GLY A 167 -6.90 -17.26 12.25
C GLY A 167 -6.46 -16.07 13.13
N ILE A 168 -5.67 -15.11 12.61
CA ILE A 168 -5.34 -13.88 13.37
C ILE A 168 -6.38 -12.76 13.20
N TYR A 169 -7.27 -12.93 12.23
CA TYR A 169 -8.35 -11.99 11.89
C TYR A 169 -9.67 -12.30 12.61
N ASP A 170 -9.76 -13.47 13.24
CA ASP A 170 -10.91 -13.91 14.04
C ASP A 170 -10.89 -13.31 15.46
#